data_AF-A0A087KGK6-F1
#
_entry.id   AF-A0A087KGK6-F1
#
_cell.length_a   1.000
_cell.length_b   1.000
_cell.length_c   1.000
_cell.angle_alpha   90.00
_cell.angle_beta   90.00
_cell.angle_gamma   90.00
#
_symmetry.space_group_name_H-M   'P 1'
#
loop_
_entity.id
_entity.type
_entity.pdbx_description
1 polymer ?
#
loop_
_entity_poly.entity_id
_entity_poly.type
_entity_poly.pdbx_seq_one_letter_code
_entity_poly.pdbx_strand_id
1 'polypeptide(L)'
;MPAATAATTPAQQLNERFATIYAQFQPRITNLVRNEVRGGNHHLAEDLTADAFYRAWLDLHKCTATTDAQLYSWLATLARRTVTAHYRTKKNTAEQPADLGHWSYSNRPMNQAGGYYAPAPTGFRTAAIGNGDSDPDMDEALRRARQAVKR
;
A
#
# COMPACT_ATOMS: atom_id res chain seq x y z
N MET A 1 46.54 -42.50 -14.94
CA MET A 1 46.32 -41.05 -15.17
C MET A 1 45.05 -40.66 -14.43
N PRO A 2 45.10 -40.14 -13.19
CA PRO A 2 43.89 -39.63 -12.55
C PRO A 2 43.52 -38.29 -13.21
N ALA A 3 42.33 -38.24 -13.81
CA ALA A 3 41.77 -37.01 -14.37
C ALA A 3 41.58 -35.99 -13.24
N ALA A 4 42.19 -34.82 -13.38
CA ALA A 4 41.97 -33.70 -12.48
C ALA A 4 40.48 -33.35 -12.47
N THR A 5 39.82 -33.56 -11.33
CA THR A 5 38.47 -33.05 -11.06
C THR A 5 38.46 -31.55 -11.34
N ALA A 6 37.79 -31.14 -12.41
CA ALA A 6 37.60 -29.73 -12.72
C ALA A 6 36.99 -29.05 -11.49
N ALA A 7 37.65 -28.01 -10.97
CA ALA A 7 37.16 -27.29 -9.80
C ALA A 7 35.80 -26.66 -10.14
N THR A 8 34.73 -27.14 -9.49
CA THR A 8 33.38 -26.62 -9.67
C THR A 8 33.36 -25.14 -9.32
N THR A 9 32.88 -24.30 -10.24
CA THR A 9 32.76 -22.86 -10.00
C THR A 9 31.69 -22.57 -8.93
N PRO A 10 31.77 -21.43 -8.20
CA PRO A 10 30.76 -21.09 -7.19
C PRO A 10 29.33 -21.04 -7.75
N ALA A 11 29.16 -20.61 -9.00
CA ALA A 11 27.86 -20.60 -9.67
C ALA A 11 27.31 -22.01 -9.90
N GLN A 12 28.16 -22.96 -10.30
CA GLN A 12 27.76 -24.36 -10.47
C GLN A 12 27.36 -25.00 -9.13
N GLN A 13 28.08 -24.72 -8.05
CA GLN A 13 27.73 -25.21 -6.71
C GLN A 13 26.36 -24.71 -6.25
N LEU A 14 26.04 -23.43 -6.51
CA LEU A 14 24.72 -22.87 -6.20
C LEU A 14 23.61 -23.53 -7.02
N ASN A 15 23.84 -23.75 -8.32
CA ASN A 15 22.89 -24.43 -9.20
C ASN A 15 22.59 -25.85 -8.70
N GLU A 16 23.62 -26.63 -8.36
CA GLU A 16 23.48 -28.01 -7.86
C GLU A 16 22.73 -28.05 -6.52
N ARG A 17 23.06 -27.13 -5.60
CA ARG A 17 22.35 -26.99 -4.32
C ARG A 17 20.87 -26.66 -4.55
N PHE A 18 20.56 -25.74 -5.45
CA PHE A 18 19.17 -25.40 -5.76
C PHE A 18 18.42 -26.54 -6.43
N ALA A 19 19.04 -27.24 -7.39
CA ALA A 19 18.44 -28.39 -8.05
C ALA A 19 18.02 -29.46 -7.03
N THR A 20 18.86 -29.69 -6.01
CA THR A 20 18.57 -30.60 -4.90
C THR A 20 17.37 -30.13 -4.07
N ILE A 21 17.35 -28.85 -3.69
CA ILE A 21 16.22 -28.23 -2.95
C ILE A 21 14.93 -28.31 -3.76
N TYR A 22 14.99 -27.99 -5.05
CA TYR A 22 13.83 -28.02 -5.93
C TYR A 22 13.26 -29.44 -6.02
N ALA A 23 14.08 -30.44 -6.35
CA ALA A 23 13.64 -31.82 -6.45
C ALA A 23 13.03 -32.35 -5.14
N GLN A 24 13.59 -31.97 -3.99
CA GLN A 24 13.11 -32.43 -2.68
C GLN A 24 11.82 -31.75 -2.24
N PHE A 25 11.69 -30.43 -2.42
CA PHE A 25 10.61 -29.64 -1.81
C PHE A 25 9.49 -29.26 -2.78
N GLN A 26 9.69 -29.36 -4.10
CA GLN A 26 8.67 -29.02 -5.11
C GLN A 26 7.29 -29.63 -4.82
N PRO A 27 7.12 -30.93 -4.54
CA PRO A 27 5.78 -31.50 -4.35
C PRO A 27 5.11 -30.97 -3.07
N ARG A 28 5.89 -30.76 -2.01
CA ARG A 28 5.39 -30.26 -0.73
C ARG A 28 4.96 -28.80 -0.83
N ILE A 29 5.75 -27.97 -1.49
CA ILE A 29 5.43 -26.55 -1.68
C ILE A 29 4.26 -26.39 -2.64
N THR A 30 4.19 -27.17 -3.72
CA THR A 30 3.04 -27.15 -4.65
C THR A 30 1.73 -27.47 -3.91
N ASN A 31 1.73 -28.50 -3.06
CA ASN A 31 0.55 -28.84 -2.25
C ASN A 31 0.19 -27.73 -1.26
N LEU A 32 1.19 -27.11 -0.62
CA LEU A 32 0.97 -25.97 0.27
C LEU A 32 0.32 -24.80 -0.48
N VAL A 33 0.85 -24.43 -1.65
CA VAL A 33 0.29 -23.34 -2.48
C VAL A 33 -1.12 -23.69 -2.95
N ARG A 34 -1.35 -24.93 -3.39
CA ARG A 34 -2.68 -25.39 -3.83
C ARG A 34 -3.73 -25.25 -2.73
N ASN A 35 -3.37 -25.51 -1.48
CA ASN A 35 -4.27 -25.35 -0.33
C ASN A 35 -4.54 -23.87 0.02
N GLU A 36 -3.63 -22.96 -0.31
CA GLU A 36 -3.77 -21.51 -0.06
C GLU A 36 -4.53 -20.79 -1.21
N VAL A 37 -4.52 -21.35 -2.41
CA VAL A 37 -5.23 -20.78 -3.57
C VAL A 37 -6.74 -20.98 -3.45
N ARG A 38 -7.48 -19.89 -3.53
CA ARG A 38 -8.95 -19.88 -3.45
C ARG A 38 -9.56 -20.39 -4.75
N GLY A 39 -10.66 -21.14 -4.63
CA GLY A 39 -11.45 -21.59 -5.78
C GLY A 39 -10.84 -22.76 -6.55
N GLY A 40 -9.83 -23.45 -6.01
CA GLY A 40 -9.32 -24.69 -6.59
C GLY A 40 -8.65 -24.54 -7.96
N ASN A 41 -8.19 -23.34 -8.32
CA ASN A 41 -7.52 -23.12 -9.60
C ASN A 41 -6.11 -23.74 -9.58
N HIS A 42 -5.97 -24.89 -10.23
CA HIS A 42 -4.73 -25.65 -10.27
C HIS A 42 -3.61 -24.92 -11.01
N HIS A 43 -3.91 -24.36 -12.19
CA HIS A 43 -2.93 -23.63 -12.99
C HIS A 43 -2.36 -22.43 -12.23
N LEU A 44 -3.22 -21.69 -11.53
CA LEU A 44 -2.77 -20.58 -10.69
C LEU A 44 -1.83 -21.06 -9.55
N ALA A 45 -2.08 -22.25 -8.99
CA ALA A 45 -1.21 -22.80 -7.97
C ALA A 45 0.16 -23.19 -8.53
N GLU A 46 0.22 -23.74 -9.74
CA GLU A 46 1.47 -24.06 -10.44
C GLU A 46 2.28 -22.79 -10.72
N ASP A 47 1.63 -21.75 -11.25
CA ASP A 47 2.26 -20.46 -11.54
C ASP A 47 2.85 -19.81 -10.28
N LEU A 48 2.08 -19.78 -9.20
CA LEU A 48 2.53 -19.19 -7.91
C LEU A 48 3.63 -20.01 -7.25
N THR A 49 3.66 -21.32 -7.49
CA THR A 49 4.75 -22.19 -7.06
C THR A 49 6.03 -21.86 -7.83
N ALA A 50 5.95 -21.70 -9.15
CA ALA A 50 7.08 -21.29 -9.97
C ALA A 50 7.64 -19.93 -9.53
N ASP A 51 6.79 -18.93 -9.28
CA ASP A 51 7.23 -17.61 -8.77
C ASP A 51 7.88 -17.72 -7.37
N ALA A 52 7.36 -18.59 -6.49
CA ALA A 52 7.97 -18.82 -5.18
C ALA A 52 9.39 -19.41 -5.30
N PHE A 53 9.59 -20.40 -6.18
CA PHE A 53 10.91 -20.98 -6.43
C PHE A 53 11.87 -20.03 -7.15
N TYR A 54 11.37 -19.20 -8.06
CA TYR A 54 12.17 -18.14 -8.68
C TYR A 54 12.71 -17.15 -7.65
N ARG A 55 11.87 -16.71 -6.71
CA ARG A 55 12.32 -15.85 -5.60
C ARG A 55 13.26 -16.57 -4.64
N ALA A 56 13.01 -17.85 -4.37
CA ALA A 56 13.91 -18.67 -3.56
C ALA A 56 15.30 -18.78 -4.21
N TRP A 57 15.37 -18.93 -5.53
CA TRP A 57 16.63 -18.91 -6.28
C TRP A 57 17.39 -17.60 -6.08
N LEU A 58 16.70 -16.45 -6.23
CA LEU A 58 17.30 -15.14 -6.05
C LEU A 58 17.84 -14.93 -4.62
N ASP A 59 17.12 -15.38 -3.60
CA ASP A 59 17.52 -15.22 -2.20
C ASP A 59 18.33 -16.40 -1.63
N LEU A 60 18.68 -17.40 -2.45
CA LEU A 60 19.35 -18.62 -2.01
C LEU A 60 20.69 -18.33 -1.32
N HIS A 61 21.42 -17.33 -1.80
CA HIS A 61 22.70 -16.89 -1.23
C HIS A 61 22.57 -16.32 0.19
N LYS A 62 21.38 -15.85 0.59
CA LYS A 62 21.08 -15.34 1.94
C LYS A 62 20.53 -16.43 2.86
N CYS A 63 20.24 -17.62 2.34
CA CYS A 63 19.59 -18.68 3.09
C CYS A 63 20.59 -19.37 4.04
N THR A 64 20.42 -19.12 5.34
CA THR A 64 21.21 -19.69 6.43
C THR A 64 20.61 -20.97 7.00
N ALA A 65 19.54 -21.51 6.40
CA ALA A 65 18.90 -22.72 6.87
C ALA A 65 19.83 -23.93 6.70
N THR A 66 20.05 -24.65 7.80
CA THR A 66 20.95 -25.81 7.84
C THR A 66 20.19 -27.14 7.84
N THR A 67 18.91 -27.12 8.23
CA THR A 67 18.07 -28.33 8.31
C THR A 67 16.92 -28.30 7.31
N ASP A 68 16.43 -29.47 6.91
CA ASP A 68 15.30 -29.63 6.01
C ASP A 68 14.02 -28.94 6.53
N ALA A 69 13.80 -28.96 7.84
CA ALA A 69 12.65 -28.30 8.45
C ALA A 69 12.75 -26.77 8.35
N GLN A 70 13.95 -26.21 8.52
CA GLN A 70 14.21 -24.78 8.35
C GLN A 70 14.08 -24.38 6.87
N LEU A 71 14.63 -25.18 5.96
CA LEU A 71 14.49 -24.97 4.51
C LEU A 71 13.02 -24.98 4.09
N TYR A 72 12.25 -25.97 4.54
CA TYR A 72 10.82 -26.02 4.29
C TYR A 72 10.10 -24.77 4.83
N SER A 73 10.40 -24.35 6.06
CA SER A 73 9.76 -23.18 6.68
C SER A 73 10.08 -21.89 5.94
N TRP A 74 11.32 -21.74 5.47
CA TRP A 74 11.75 -20.62 4.66
C TRP A 74 11.04 -20.60 3.30
N LEU A 75 11.00 -21.74 2.59
CA LEU A 75 10.27 -21.87 1.33
C LEU A 75 8.77 -21.64 1.50
N ALA A 76 8.17 -22.18 2.56
CA ALA A 76 6.75 -21.96 2.87
C ALA A 76 6.47 -20.47 3.14
N THR A 77 7.39 -19.75 3.78
CA THR A 77 7.26 -18.31 3.99
C THR A 77 7.29 -17.55 2.67
N LEU A 78 8.20 -17.89 1.76
CA LEU A 78 8.25 -17.31 0.42
C LEU A 78 6.95 -17.60 -0.35
N ALA A 79 6.51 -18.85 -0.38
CA ALA A 79 5.27 -19.26 -1.05
C ALA A 79 4.03 -18.54 -0.51
N ARG A 80 3.89 -18.40 0.82
CA ARG A 80 2.77 -17.64 1.42
C ARG A 80 2.82 -16.16 1.04
N ARG A 81 4.02 -15.57 0.97
CA ARG A 81 4.21 -14.19 0.53
C ARG A 81 3.86 -13.99 -0.94
N THR A 82 4.22 -14.92 -1.83
CA THR A 82 3.85 -14.84 -3.26
C THR A 82 2.33 -14.92 -3.44
N VAL A 83 1.69 -15.88 -2.79
CA VAL A 83 0.22 -16.02 -2.80
C VAL A 83 -0.46 -14.74 -2.27
N THR A 84 0.02 -14.22 -1.14
CA THR A 84 -0.53 -12.98 -0.55
C THR A 84 -0.32 -11.79 -1.48
N ALA A 85 0.86 -11.64 -2.07
CA ALA A 85 1.15 -10.58 -3.03
C ALA A 85 0.23 -10.65 -4.25
N HIS A 86 0.02 -11.85 -4.81
CA HIS A 86 -0.90 -12.06 -5.93
C HIS A 86 -2.32 -11.56 -5.61
N TYR A 87 -2.87 -11.96 -4.46
CA TYR A 87 -4.21 -11.50 -4.06
C TYR A 87 -4.27 -10.02 -3.69
N ARG A 88 -3.18 -9.44 -3.14
CA ARG A 88 -3.11 -8.00 -2.88
C ARG A 88 -3.15 -7.19 -4.17
N THR A 89 -2.37 -7.59 -5.18
CA THR A 89 -2.36 -6.93 -6.49
C THR A 89 -3.71 -7.07 -7.19
N LYS A 90 -4.30 -8.28 -7.20
CA LYS A 90 -5.61 -8.53 -7.82
C LYS A 90 -6.75 -7.70 -7.18
N LYS A 91 -6.69 -7.45 -5.87
CA LYS A 91 -7.69 -6.62 -5.17
C LYS A 91 -7.52 -5.11 -5.41
N ASN A 92 -6.30 -4.65 -5.70
CA ASN A 92 -6.00 -3.23 -5.88
C ASN A 92 -6.45 -2.68 -7.25
N THR A 93 -6.95 -3.54 -8.14
CA THR A 93 -7.59 -3.11 -9.39
C THR A 93 -8.97 -2.49 -9.17
N ALA A 94 -9.56 -2.63 -7.97
CA ALA A 94 -10.76 -1.88 -7.63
C ALA A 94 -10.35 -0.45 -7.27
N GLU A 95 -10.66 0.52 -8.13
CA GLU A 95 -10.56 1.94 -7.83
C GLU A 95 -11.32 2.22 -6.53
N GLN A 96 -10.60 2.58 -5.47
CA GLN A 96 -11.24 3.09 -4.27
C GLN A 96 -11.60 4.56 -4.53
N PRO A 97 -12.87 4.95 -4.35
CA PRO A 97 -13.23 6.35 -4.41
C PRO A 97 -12.42 7.09 -3.33
N ALA A 98 -11.63 8.08 -3.76
CA ALA A 98 -10.81 8.90 -2.86
C ALA A 98 -11.66 9.73 -1.89
N ASP A 99 -12.95 9.89 -2.18
CA ASP A 99 -13.91 10.56 -1.33
C ASP A 99 -14.79 9.53 -0.59
N LEU A 100 -14.41 9.21 0.64
CA LEU A 100 -15.23 8.45 1.60
C LEU A 100 -16.18 9.37 2.39
N GLY A 101 -16.14 10.69 2.16
CA GLY A 101 -16.81 11.70 2.98
C GLY A 101 -18.21 12.10 2.50
N HIS A 102 -18.60 11.80 1.26
CA HIS A 102 -19.82 12.34 0.67
C HIS A 102 -21.06 11.43 0.79
N TRP A 103 -21.32 10.82 1.95
CA TRP A 103 -22.63 10.14 2.19
C TRP A 103 -23.47 10.83 3.27
N SER A 104 -22.83 11.59 4.16
CA SER A 104 -23.52 12.37 5.21
C SER A 104 -24.27 13.59 4.67
N TYR A 105 -23.96 14.04 3.45
CA TYR A 105 -24.62 15.19 2.80
C TYR A 105 -25.82 14.80 1.93
N SER A 106 -25.98 13.52 1.57
CA SER A 106 -27.00 13.09 0.60
C SER A 106 -28.43 13.08 1.17
N ASN A 107 -28.58 13.04 2.49
CA ASN A 107 -29.89 13.02 3.17
C ASN A 107 -30.21 14.30 3.95
N ARG A 108 -29.47 15.40 3.73
CA ARG A 108 -29.82 16.66 4.39
C ARG A 108 -31.06 17.25 3.69
N PRO A 109 -32.13 17.62 4.42
CA PRO A 109 -33.27 18.30 3.80
C PRO A 109 -32.77 19.57 3.12
N MET A 110 -32.87 19.60 1.81
CA MET A 110 -32.45 20.71 0.98
C MET A 110 -33.45 21.84 1.19
N ASN A 111 -33.05 22.88 1.92
CA ASN A 111 -33.93 24.03 2.12
C ASN A 111 -34.01 24.82 0.80
N GLN A 112 -35.17 24.79 0.15
CA GLN A 112 -35.46 25.41 -1.16
C GLN A 112 -35.55 26.96 -1.12
N ALA A 113 -34.99 27.60 -0.10
CA ALA A 113 -35.08 29.05 0.07
C ALA A 113 -33.80 29.74 -0.40
N GLY A 114 -33.82 30.21 -1.66
CA GLY A 114 -32.95 31.30 -2.13
C GLY A 114 -31.57 30.88 -2.62
N GLY A 115 -31.17 31.47 -3.74
CA GLY A 115 -29.89 31.19 -4.40
C GLY A 115 -28.65 31.57 -3.59
N TYR A 116 -27.54 30.98 -4.03
CA TYR A 116 -26.16 31.11 -3.57
C TYR A 116 -25.80 30.32 -2.31
N TYR A 117 -24.89 29.37 -2.51
CA TYR A 117 -24.32 28.48 -1.51
C TYR A 117 -23.63 29.28 -0.39
N ALA A 118 -24.27 29.36 0.77
CA ALA A 118 -23.60 29.66 2.03
C ALA A 118 -23.58 28.38 2.88
N PRO A 119 -22.41 27.75 3.13
CA PRO A 119 -22.35 26.64 4.06
C PRO A 119 -22.74 27.12 5.47
N ALA A 120 -23.51 26.29 6.18
CA ALA A 120 -23.96 26.58 7.54
C ALA A 120 -22.80 26.91 8.49
N PRO A 121 -23.03 27.68 9.58
CA PRO A 121 -21.98 28.30 10.40
C PRO A 121 -21.14 27.32 11.24
N THR A 122 -21.40 26.02 11.15
CA THR A 122 -20.70 25.01 11.94
C THR A 122 -19.56 24.38 11.14
N GLY A 123 -18.37 24.99 11.28
CA GLY A 123 -17.15 24.19 11.49
C GLY A 123 -16.06 24.19 10.42
N PHE A 124 -16.16 24.92 9.30
CA PHE A 124 -15.01 25.14 8.44
C PHE A 124 -14.43 26.53 8.67
N ARG A 125 -13.28 26.59 9.35
CA ARG A 125 -12.46 27.82 9.47
C ARG A 125 -11.94 28.20 8.08
N THR A 126 -12.72 29.02 7.38
CA THR A 126 -12.22 29.85 6.30
C THR A 126 -11.46 31.01 6.94
N ALA A 127 -10.19 31.16 6.58
CA ALA A 127 -9.42 32.36 6.91
C ALA A 127 -10.10 33.55 6.21
N ALA A 128 -10.79 34.39 6.98
CA ALA A 128 -11.37 35.62 6.46
C ALA A 128 -10.24 36.60 6.12
N ILE A 129 -10.05 36.85 4.82
CA ILE A 129 -9.37 38.06 4.35
C ILE A 129 -10.31 39.21 4.71
N GLY A 130 -9.89 40.03 5.68
CA GLY A 130 -10.70 41.08 6.27
C GLY A 130 -11.06 42.17 5.26
N ASN A 131 -12.29 42.66 5.38
CA ASN A 131 -12.69 43.95 4.86
C ASN A 131 -13.73 44.58 5.78
N GLY A 132 -13.28 45.66 6.45
CA GLY A 132 -14.06 46.85 6.80
C GLY A 132 -15.21 46.68 7.79
N ASP A 133 -14.92 46.88 9.08
CA ASP A 133 -15.88 47.49 9.99
C ASP A 133 -15.27 48.79 10.50
N SER A 134 -15.80 49.91 10.02
CA SER A 134 -15.44 51.25 10.49
C SER A 134 -16.15 51.49 11.82
N ASP A 135 -15.38 51.57 12.89
CA ASP A 135 -15.85 51.86 14.24
C ASP A 135 -16.45 53.29 14.30
N PRO A 136 -17.75 53.46 14.64
CA PRO A 136 -18.43 54.75 14.64
C PRO A 136 -17.83 55.77 15.65
N ASP A 137 -17.03 55.32 16.61
CA ASP A 137 -16.39 56.18 17.62
C ASP A 137 -15.19 56.97 17.06
N MET A 138 -14.57 56.49 15.97
CA MET A 138 -13.41 57.14 15.33
C MET A 138 -13.81 58.39 14.52
N ASP A 139 -15.00 58.42 13.93
CA ASP A 139 -15.49 59.54 13.13
C ASP A 139 -15.84 60.76 14.01
N GLU A 140 -16.27 60.53 15.25
CA GLU A 140 -16.52 61.58 16.23
C GLU A 140 -15.22 62.18 16.79
N ALA A 141 -14.19 61.35 17.01
CA ALA A 141 -12.85 61.78 17.39
C ALA A 141 -12.18 62.65 16.30
N LEU A 142 -12.31 62.29 15.02
CA LEU A 142 -11.78 63.07 13.90
C LEU A 142 -12.51 64.40 13.70
N ARG A 143 -13.83 64.46 13.97
CA ARG A 143 -14.62 65.69 13.89
C ARG A 143 -14.21 66.68 15.00
N ARG A 144 -13.88 66.20 16.20
CA ARG A 144 -13.35 67.01 17.32
C ARG A 144 -11.96 67.57 17.03
N ALA A 145 -11.07 66.76 16.47
CA ALA A 145 -9.71 67.17 16.13
C ALA A 145 -9.65 68.27 15.05
N ARG A 146 -10.59 68.27 14.09
CA ARG A 146 -10.67 69.31 13.04
C ARG A 146 -11.17 70.67 13.53
N GLN A 147 -11.92 70.73 14.63
CA GLN A 147 -12.40 72.01 15.19
C GLN A 147 -11.35 72.74 16.05
N ALA A 148 -10.32 72.02 16.53
CA ALA A 148 -9.27 72.60 17.37
C ALA A 148 -8.15 73.34 16.61
N VAL A 149 -8.12 73.25 15.27
CA VAL A 149 -7.04 73.83 14.43
C VAL A 149 -7.41 75.21 13.84
N LYS A 150 -8.54 75.80 14.26
CA LYS A 150 -8.96 77.12 13.77
C LYS A 150 -9.31 78.07 14.91
N ARG A 151 -8.31 78.43 15.73
CA ARG A 151 -8.21 79.72 16.44
C ARG A 151 -6.81 79.92 16.99
#